data_AF-A0A545TEV7-F1
#
_entry.id   AF-A0A545TEV7-F1
#
_cell.length_a   1.000
_cell.length_b   1.000
_cell.length_c   1.000
_cell.angle_alpha   90.00
_cell.angle_beta   90.00
_cell.angle_gamma   90.00
#
_symmetry.space_group_name_H-M   'P 1'
#
loop_
_entity.id
_entity.type
_entity.pdbx_description
1 polymer ?
#
loop_
_entity_poly.entity_id
_entity_poly.type
_entity_poly.pdbx_seq_one_letter_code
_entity_poly.pdbx_strand_id
1 'polypeptide(L)'
;MNRGMQHGLEGQKVRVVADLTLPEALVIWSLRKYDHARRGEDGRDSYGGDDPTNPVRLNPTQPDLCQLGLNIGKLDYLSATFTKVFGDAHLAEALETFGRLMTALGQGARCQLRINAYDEECLSIHEEHFLSILSAFQQTEIERAAMLVQWLINADFNPTFTRHARLFAMLLLKSGHSMTGMVVEMLQGETSLFEKSRKACTPLVERVQDLTLGEAVILQGTRRWVGCLHQEKDPFPVLEAHFGHYGVSGCAAGLNAVLRNIAYAASRMVDVRGPACPNLSPDEADLLHAVAGFQRSDSAPAHHALANWLPPAAIRLSAGALSSLAESLRTAGLILPLRKRSPGSEVMSHHTRSWHFERSDATGRTLH
;
A
#
# COMPACT_ATOMS: atom_id res chain seq x y z
N MET A 1 -25.96 -11.31 -21.40
CA MET A 1 -25.30 -10.18 -22.08
C MET A 1 -24.70 -9.26 -21.02
N ASN A 2 -23.40 -9.34 -20.78
CA ASN A 2 -22.70 -8.47 -19.81
C ASN A 2 -21.27 -8.23 -20.31
N ARG A 3 -21.14 -7.51 -21.43
CA ARG A 3 -19.87 -7.25 -22.16
C ARG A 3 -19.36 -5.81 -21.98
N GLY A 4 -19.89 -5.05 -21.02
CA GLY A 4 -19.73 -3.59 -20.95
C GLY A 4 -18.69 -3.04 -19.97
N MET A 5 -17.95 -3.87 -19.21
CA MET A 5 -17.02 -3.37 -18.18
C MET A 5 -15.54 -3.77 -18.37
N GLN A 6 -15.16 -4.42 -19.48
CA GLN A 6 -13.78 -4.88 -19.69
C GLN A 6 -12.87 -3.90 -20.47
N HIS A 7 -13.37 -2.77 -20.97
CA HIS A 7 -12.58 -1.82 -21.78
C HIS A 7 -11.84 -0.71 -21.00
N GLY A 8 -11.77 -0.79 -19.66
CA GLY A 8 -11.22 0.31 -18.84
C GLY A 8 -9.73 0.21 -18.48
N LEU A 9 -9.06 -0.92 -18.71
CA LEU A 9 -7.69 -1.16 -18.22
C LEU A 9 -6.67 -1.47 -19.32
N GLU A 10 -7.09 -1.51 -20.60
CA GLU A 10 -6.31 -2.07 -21.71
C GLU A 10 -5.29 -1.09 -22.34
N GLY A 11 -4.88 -0.05 -21.62
CA GLY A 11 -3.97 0.99 -22.13
C GLY A 11 -3.06 1.64 -21.08
N GLN A 12 -2.87 1.00 -19.93
CA GLN A 12 -1.99 1.56 -18.90
C GLN A 12 -0.53 1.45 -19.36
N LYS A 13 0.05 2.58 -19.78
CA LYS A 13 1.47 2.66 -20.08
C LYS A 13 2.25 2.59 -18.76
N VAL A 14 2.72 1.40 -18.41
CA VAL A 14 3.66 1.21 -17.31
C VAL A 14 4.95 1.95 -17.66
N ARG A 15 5.39 2.84 -16.78
CA ARG A 15 6.63 3.59 -16.99
C ARG A 15 7.81 2.66 -16.71
N VAL A 16 8.73 2.64 -17.65
CA VAL A 16 9.97 1.88 -17.52
C VAL A 16 11.07 2.78 -16.96
N VAL A 17 12.05 2.18 -16.28
CA VAL A 17 13.22 2.88 -15.72
C VAL A 17 13.99 3.63 -16.82
N ALA A 18 13.96 3.13 -18.05
CA ALA A 18 14.55 3.79 -19.22
C ALA A 18 13.90 5.15 -19.57
N ASP A 19 12.65 5.39 -19.13
CA ASP A 19 11.90 6.64 -19.36
C ASP A 19 12.11 7.68 -18.24
N LEU A 20 13.00 7.40 -17.28
CA LEU A 20 13.26 8.29 -16.15
C LEU A 20 14.28 9.36 -16.53
N THR A 21 14.00 10.59 -16.10
CA THR A 21 15.03 11.63 -16.05
C THR A 21 16.12 11.25 -15.05
N LEU A 22 17.31 11.83 -15.19
CA LEU A 22 18.43 11.58 -14.28
C LEU A 22 18.06 11.69 -12.78
N PRO A 23 17.37 12.76 -12.30
CA PRO A 23 17.01 12.84 -10.88
C PRO A 23 15.97 11.79 -10.47
N GLU A 24 15.03 11.41 -11.34
CA GLU A 24 14.10 10.33 -11.07
C GLU A 24 14.82 8.99 -10.94
N ALA A 25 15.72 8.68 -11.88
CA ALA A 25 16.52 7.46 -11.85
C ALA A 25 17.39 7.38 -10.58
N LEU A 26 18.01 8.50 -10.17
CA LEU A 26 18.75 8.58 -8.90
C LEU A 26 17.84 8.24 -7.71
N VAL A 27 16.66 8.86 -7.64
CA VAL A 27 15.72 8.64 -6.53
C VAL A 27 15.29 7.19 -6.47
N ILE A 28 14.87 6.63 -7.60
CA ILE A 28 14.44 5.23 -7.70
C ILE A 28 15.57 4.29 -7.32
N TRP A 29 16.76 4.46 -7.90
CA TRP A 29 17.93 3.65 -7.55
C TRP A 29 18.27 3.70 -6.06
N SER A 30 18.23 4.89 -5.45
CA SER A 30 18.49 5.09 -4.02
C SER A 30 17.42 4.44 -3.15
N LEU A 31 16.16 4.52 -3.58
CA LEU A 31 15.02 3.86 -2.95
C LEU A 31 15.22 2.33 -2.94
N ARG A 32 15.52 1.74 -4.11
CA ARG A 32 15.74 0.30 -4.27
C ARG A 32 16.90 -0.18 -3.41
N LYS A 33 18.03 0.53 -3.47
CA LYS A 33 19.22 0.17 -2.71
C LYS A 33 19.01 0.25 -1.20
N TYR A 34 18.34 1.29 -0.71
CA TYR A 34 17.98 1.37 0.71
C TYR A 34 17.12 0.19 1.15
N ASP A 35 16.15 -0.24 0.33
CA ASP A 35 15.29 -1.35 0.68
C ASP A 35 16.04 -2.69 0.70
N HIS A 36 16.93 -2.96 -0.26
CA HIS A 36 17.80 -4.15 -0.22
C HIS A 36 18.69 -4.17 1.04
N ALA A 37 19.33 -3.04 1.35
CA ALA A 37 20.17 -2.91 2.52
C ALA A 37 19.36 -3.09 3.82
N ARG A 38 18.08 -2.68 3.83
CA ARG A 38 17.16 -2.87 4.96
C ARG A 38 16.75 -4.33 5.13
N ARG A 39 16.54 -5.07 4.04
CA ARG A 39 16.18 -6.50 4.08
C ARG A 39 17.36 -7.40 4.47
N GLY A 40 18.58 -6.88 4.44
CA GLY A 40 19.78 -7.67 4.72
C GLY A 40 20.14 -8.62 3.58
N GLU A 41 19.60 -8.37 2.38
CA GLU A 41 19.85 -9.14 1.16
C GLU A 41 21.21 -8.81 0.53
N ASP A 42 21.87 -7.72 0.94
CA ASP A 42 23.22 -7.33 0.48
C ASP A 42 24.35 -8.32 0.86
N GLY A 43 24.02 -9.45 1.49
CA GLY A 43 24.99 -10.40 2.04
C GLY A 43 25.55 -11.44 1.06
N ARG A 44 24.88 -11.73 -0.06
CA ARG A 44 25.34 -12.76 -1.01
C ARG A 44 24.92 -12.42 -2.44
N ASP A 45 25.93 -12.27 -3.28
CA ASP A 45 25.93 -12.43 -4.73
C ASP A 45 25.89 -11.18 -5.64
N SER A 46 26.92 -11.13 -6.49
CA SER A 46 26.82 -10.93 -7.95
C SER A 46 27.03 -9.55 -8.59
N TYR A 47 27.69 -8.61 -7.91
CA TYR A 47 28.55 -7.64 -8.62
C TYR A 47 30.02 -7.88 -8.24
N GLY A 48 30.48 -9.11 -8.51
CA GLY A 48 31.90 -9.47 -8.54
C GLY A 48 32.55 -8.86 -9.78
N GLY A 49 32.78 -7.55 -9.73
CA GLY A 49 33.75 -6.85 -10.56
C GLY A 49 34.61 -6.04 -9.62
N ASP A 50 35.69 -6.65 -9.14
CA ASP A 50 36.79 -5.92 -8.50
C ASP A 50 37.37 -4.94 -9.54
N ASP A 51 36.79 -3.74 -9.59
CA ASP A 51 37.43 -2.59 -10.23
C ASP A 51 38.23 -1.84 -9.14
N PRO A 52 39.57 -1.97 -9.12
CA PRO A 52 40.43 -1.28 -8.16
C PRO A 52 40.48 0.24 -8.37
N THR A 53 39.73 0.80 -9.33
CA THR A 53 39.75 2.23 -9.65
C THR A 53 38.65 3.06 -9.01
N ASN A 54 37.81 2.54 -8.11
CA ASN A 54 36.82 3.37 -7.41
C ASN A 54 37.43 4.11 -6.19
N PRO A 55 37.83 5.40 -6.28
CA PRO A 55 38.60 6.06 -5.25
C PRO A 55 37.75 7.19 -4.65
N VAL A 56 36.76 6.84 -3.83
CA VAL A 56 36.15 7.81 -2.91
C VAL A 56 35.98 7.13 -1.56
N ARG A 57 37.09 6.98 -0.83
CA ARG A 57 37.00 6.88 0.63
C ARG A 57 36.72 8.29 1.14
N LEU A 58 35.52 8.52 1.66
CA LEU A 58 35.21 9.73 2.40
C LEU A 58 36.26 9.92 3.50
N ASN A 59 36.81 11.12 3.58
CA ASN A 59 37.85 11.46 4.54
C ASN A 59 37.28 11.29 5.97
N PRO A 60 37.89 10.46 6.85
CA PRO A 60 37.37 10.17 8.19
C PRO A 60 37.36 11.37 9.17
N THR A 61 37.66 12.58 8.69
CA THR A 61 37.71 13.81 9.49
C THR A 61 36.43 14.65 9.45
N GLN A 62 35.30 14.16 8.91
CA GLN A 62 34.00 14.83 9.07
C GLN A 62 33.35 14.43 10.41
N PRO A 63 33.38 15.27 11.47
CA PRO A 63 33.08 14.82 12.83
C PRO A 63 31.59 14.72 13.17
N ASP A 64 30.67 15.16 12.29
CA ASP A 64 29.26 15.35 12.68
C ASP A 64 28.27 14.30 12.15
N LEU A 65 28.68 13.43 11.21
CA LEU A 65 27.73 12.49 10.59
C LEU A 65 27.39 11.32 11.52
N CYS A 66 28.34 10.81 12.32
CA CYS A 66 28.12 9.65 13.19
C CYS A 66 27.08 9.88 14.33
N GLN A 67 26.72 11.13 14.64
CA GLN A 67 25.78 11.44 15.74
C GLN A 67 24.31 11.22 15.37
N LEU A 68 23.98 11.00 14.09
CA LEU A 68 22.60 10.97 13.63
C LEU A 68 21.85 9.66 13.88
N GLY A 69 22.50 8.61 14.41
CA GLY A 69 21.87 7.30 14.65
C GLY A 69 21.34 6.59 13.40
N LEU A 70 21.50 7.22 12.23
CA LEU A 70 21.30 6.62 10.92
C LEU A 70 22.44 5.62 10.70
N ASN A 71 22.13 4.48 10.11
CA ASN A 71 23.12 3.46 9.78
C ASN A 71 23.92 3.93 8.54
N ILE A 72 24.74 4.98 8.70
CA ILE A 72 25.37 5.76 7.63
C ILE A 72 26.32 4.91 6.77
N GLY A 73 26.90 3.84 7.33
CA GLY A 73 27.66 2.87 6.54
C GLY A 73 26.86 2.24 5.39
N LYS A 74 25.51 2.31 5.44
CA LYS A 74 24.62 1.90 4.34
C LYS A 74 24.33 3.01 3.33
N LEU A 75 24.92 4.21 3.44
CA LEU A 75 24.71 5.31 2.49
C LEU A 75 26.02 5.77 1.83
N ASP A 76 27.18 5.29 2.29
CA ASP A 76 28.49 5.64 1.71
C ASP A 76 28.56 5.32 0.21
N TYR A 77 27.89 4.27 -0.26
CA TYR A 77 27.80 3.93 -1.69
C TYR A 77 26.94 4.91 -2.50
N LEU A 78 26.00 5.63 -1.87
CA LEU A 78 25.21 6.67 -2.55
C LEU A 78 26.01 7.95 -2.75
N SER A 79 27.06 8.18 -1.95
CA SER A 79 27.80 9.44 -1.90
C SER A 79 28.31 9.86 -3.28
N ALA A 80 28.98 8.97 -4.02
CA ALA A 80 29.51 9.27 -5.35
C ALA A 80 28.43 9.70 -6.35
N THR A 81 27.25 9.07 -6.31
CA THR A 81 26.13 9.42 -7.19
C THR A 81 25.46 10.72 -6.75
N PHE A 82 25.30 10.93 -5.44
CA PHE A 82 24.76 12.18 -4.90
C PHE A 82 25.70 13.36 -5.13
N THR A 83 27.03 13.18 -5.05
CA THR A 83 28.02 14.22 -5.35
C THR A 83 27.86 14.73 -6.77
N LYS A 84 27.64 13.84 -7.74
CA LYS A 84 27.41 14.24 -9.15
C LYS A 84 26.16 15.07 -9.34
N VAL A 85 25.14 14.88 -8.50
CA VAL A 85 23.81 15.48 -8.67
C VAL A 85 23.71 16.77 -7.86
N PHE A 86 24.08 16.74 -6.58
CA PHE A 86 23.93 17.84 -5.63
C PHE A 86 25.18 18.73 -5.51
N GLY A 87 26.34 18.24 -5.96
CA GLY A 87 27.63 18.87 -5.70
C GLY A 87 28.04 18.78 -4.22
N ASP A 88 29.29 19.15 -3.93
CA ASP A 88 29.85 19.06 -2.58
C ASP A 88 29.13 19.97 -1.56
N ALA A 89 28.62 21.11 -2.02
CA ALA A 89 27.97 22.10 -1.18
C ALA A 89 26.64 21.60 -0.55
N HIS A 90 25.95 20.68 -1.21
CA HIS A 90 24.63 20.18 -0.78
C HIS A 90 24.62 18.68 -0.46
N LEU A 91 25.73 17.97 -0.65
CA LEU A 91 25.84 16.53 -0.46
C LEU A 91 25.39 16.06 0.93
N ALA A 92 25.95 16.67 1.98
CA ALA A 92 25.68 16.26 3.36
C ALA A 92 24.18 16.45 3.72
N GLU A 93 23.61 17.62 3.36
CA GLU A 93 22.20 17.92 3.62
C GLU A 93 21.26 17.00 2.82
N ALA A 94 21.62 16.68 1.58
CA ALA A 94 20.85 15.78 0.73
C ALA A 94 20.84 14.35 1.27
N LEU A 95 22.01 13.81 1.67
CA LEU A 95 22.12 12.47 2.25
C LEU A 95 21.39 12.37 3.59
N GLU A 96 21.54 13.37 4.47
CA GLU A 96 20.82 13.40 5.75
C GLU A 96 19.30 13.44 5.53
N THR A 97 18.84 14.35 4.67
CA THR A 97 17.41 14.51 4.38
C THR A 97 16.83 13.24 3.75
N PHE A 98 17.56 12.64 2.81
CA PHE A 98 17.17 11.37 2.20
C PHE A 98 17.13 10.24 3.22
N GLY A 99 18.13 10.10 4.09
CA GLY A 99 18.15 9.09 5.15
C GLY A 99 16.97 9.22 6.12
N ARG A 100 16.61 10.43 6.53
CA ARG A 100 15.42 10.70 7.37
C ARG A 100 14.13 10.41 6.63
N LEU A 101 14.05 10.75 5.34
CA LEU A 101 12.92 10.44 4.46
C LEU A 101 12.70 8.93 4.35
N MET A 102 13.77 8.17 4.10
CA MET A 102 13.74 6.71 4.00
C MET A 102 13.43 6.02 5.32
N THR A 103 13.86 6.60 6.44
CA THR A 103 13.50 6.12 7.79
C THR A 103 12.00 6.30 8.05
N ALA A 104 11.46 7.50 7.78
CA ALA A 104 10.02 7.77 7.92
C ALA A 104 9.19 6.89 6.98
N LEU A 105 9.66 6.66 5.76
CA LEU A 105 9.06 5.75 4.80
C LEU A 105 9.07 4.30 5.32
N GLY A 106 10.21 3.81 5.80
CA GLY A 106 10.34 2.44 6.31
C GLY A 106 9.51 2.15 7.57
N GLN A 107 9.32 3.15 8.45
CA GLN A 107 8.52 3.04 9.66
C GLN A 107 7.03 3.28 9.42
N GLY A 108 6.71 4.18 8.48
CA GLY A 108 5.40 4.74 8.30
C GLY A 108 4.66 4.31 7.06
N ALA A 109 5.28 3.62 6.10
CA ALA A 109 4.60 3.22 4.88
C ALA A 109 3.36 2.37 5.20
N ARG A 110 2.20 2.73 4.60
CA ARG A 110 0.93 2.02 4.78
C ARG A 110 1.00 0.61 4.20
N CYS A 111 1.73 0.50 3.11
CA CYS A 111 2.00 -0.76 2.43
C CYS A 111 3.51 -0.96 2.54
N GLN A 112 3.96 -2.18 2.84
CA GLN A 112 5.39 -2.45 2.70
C GLN A 112 5.75 -2.17 1.25
N LEU A 113 6.66 -1.21 1.04
CA LEU A 113 7.23 -0.93 -0.28
C LEU A 113 7.88 -2.22 -0.78
N ARG A 114 7.13 -3.02 -1.51
CA ARG A 114 7.70 -3.93 -2.48
C ARG A 114 8.10 -3.06 -3.66
N ILE A 115 9.20 -2.35 -3.47
CA ILE A 115 10.04 -1.94 -4.59
C ILE A 115 10.33 -3.24 -5.32
N ASN A 116 9.85 -3.33 -6.55
CA ASN A 116 9.75 -4.59 -7.27
C ASN A 116 11.17 -5.15 -7.45
N ALA A 117 11.56 -6.14 -6.64
CA ALA A 117 12.86 -6.78 -6.77
C ALA A 117 12.94 -7.67 -8.03
N TYR A 118 11.79 -7.97 -8.64
CA TYR A 118 11.67 -8.90 -9.75
C TYR A 118 11.52 -8.24 -11.12
N ASP A 119 11.22 -6.93 -11.14
CA ASP A 119 11.06 -6.18 -12.38
C ASP A 119 11.90 -4.91 -12.29
N GLU A 120 13.18 -5.08 -12.61
CA GLU A 120 14.13 -3.97 -12.63
C GLU A 120 13.78 -2.94 -13.71
N GLU A 121 12.98 -3.32 -14.71
CA GLU A 121 12.69 -2.52 -15.88
C GLU A 121 11.47 -1.60 -15.68
N CYS A 122 10.49 -1.99 -14.86
CA CYS A 122 9.29 -1.19 -14.60
C CYS A 122 9.29 -0.51 -13.22
N LEU A 123 8.62 0.64 -13.13
CA LEU A 123 8.31 1.26 -11.85
C LEU A 123 7.11 0.58 -11.18
N SER A 124 7.27 0.27 -9.90
CA SER A 124 6.17 -0.07 -9.01
C SER A 124 5.28 1.14 -8.77
N ILE A 125 4.02 0.89 -8.42
CA ILE A 125 3.07 1.94 -8.05
C ILE A 125 3.59 2.84 -6.92
N HIS A 126 4.35 2.28 -5.97
CA HIS A 126 4.90 3.05 -4.85
C HIS A 126 6.05 3.97 -5.27
N GLU A 127 6.89 3.52 -6.19
CA GLU A 127 7.95 4.33 -6.79
C GLU A 127 7.34 5.52 -7.54
N GLU A 128 6.32 5.27 -8.36
CA GLU A 128 5.59 6.33 -9.06
C GLU A 128 4.95 7.34 -8.10
N HIS A 129 4.32 6.88 -7.02
CA HIS A 129 3.77 7.78 -6.00
C HIS A 129 4.86 8.59 -5.31
N PHE A 130 6.01 7.99 -5.01
CA PHE A 130 7.12 8.68 -4.38
C PHE A 130 7.68 9.79 -5.28
N LEU A 131 7.89 9.49 -6.57
CA LEU A 131 8.29 10.50 -7.55
C LEU A 131 7.24 11.61 -7.69
N SER A 132 5.95 11.24 -7.73
CA SER A 132 4.83 12.18 -7.80
C SER A 132 4.79 13.12 -6.60
N ILE A 133 5.08 12.63 -5.38
CA ILE A 133 5.16 13.46 -4.17
C ILE A 133 6.28 14.49 -4.30
N LEU A 134 7.48 14.07 -4.70
CA LEU A 134 8.62 14.98 -4.86
C LEU A 134 8.34 16.03 -5.93
N SER A 135 7.77 15.62 -7.06
CA SER A 135 7.37 16.53 -8.13
C SER A 135 6.31 17.54 -7.67
N ALA A 136 5.29 17.11 -6.93
CA ALA A 136 4.25 17.98 -6.40
C ALA A 136 4.85 19.05 -5.45
N PHE A 137 5.83 18.67 -4.62
CA PHE A 137 6.55 19.65 -3.79
C PHE A 137 7.38 20.64 -4.61
N GLN A 138 8.04 20.20 -5.68
CA GLN A 138 8.78 21.11 -6.57
C GLN A 138 7.86 22.11 -7.28
N GLN A 139 6.64 21.68 -7.64
CA GLN A 139 5.63 22.51 -8.30
C GLN A 139 4.76 23.32 -7.33
N THR A 140 5.06 23.28 -6.03
CA THR A 140 4.28 23.96 -4.96
C THR A 140 2.82 23.49 -4.84
N GLU A 141 2.50 22.28 -5.33
CA GLU A 141 1.17 21.65 -5.24
C GLU A 141 0.99 20.97 -3.87
N ILE A 142 0.91 21.76 -2.79
CA ILE A 142 0.94 21.26 -1.41
C ILE A 142 -0.23 20.31 -1.09
N GLU A 143 -1.43 20.62 -1.57
CA GLU A 143 -2.62 19.80 -1.33
C GLU A 143 -2.50 18.42 -1.98
N ARG A 144 -2.03 18.38 -3.22
CA ARG A 144 -1.78 17.13 -3.95
C ARG A 144 -0.70 16.30 -3.29
N ALA A 145 0.40 16.93 -2.87
CA ALA A 145 1.45 16.24 -2.13
C ALA A 145 0.90 15.64 -0.83
N ALA A 146 0.07 16.39 -0.07
CA ALA A 146 -0.54 15.90 1.15
C ALA A 146 -1.46 14.69 0.93
N MET A 147 -2.26 14.68 -0.14
CA MET A 147 -3.08 13.53 -0.52
C MET A 147 -2.23 12.29 -0.84
N LEU A 148 -1.19 12.45 -1.66
CA LEU A 148 -0.29 11.35 -2.02
C LEU A 148 0.48 10.82 -0.80
N VAL A 149 0.93 11.70 0.10
CA VAL A 149 1.57 11.30 1.36
C VAL A 149 0.59 10.53 2.23
N GLN A 150 -0.67 10.98 2.34
CA GLN A 150 -1.68 10.26 3.10
C GLN A 150 -1.96 8.88 2.49
N TRP A 151 -1.82 8.71 1.18
CA TRP A 151 -1.92 7.39 0.57
C TRP A 151 -0.71 6.51 0.92
N LEU A 152 0.50 7.06 0.88
CA LEU A 152 1.73 6.29 1.06
C LEU A 152 2.08 6.01 2.54
N ILE A 153 1.79 6.95 3.45
CA ILE A 153 2.30 7.00 4.83
C ILE A 153 1.17 7.03 5.87
N ASN A 154 1.39 6.37 7.00
CA ASN A 154 0.55 6.41 8.19
C ASN A 154 0.49 7.82 8.78
N ALA A 155 -0.65 8.17 9.39
CA ALA A 155 -0.85 9.52 9.93
C ALA A 155 0.25 9.93 10.92
N ASP A 156 0.71 8.99 11.76
CA ASP A 156 1.74 9.22 12.77
C ASP A 156 3.09 9.66 12.20
N PHE A 157 3.41 9.24 10.97
CA PHE A 157 4.68 9.55 10.30
C PHE A 157 4.54 10.63 9.22
N ASN A 158 3.32 11.09 8.93
CA ASN A 158 3.04 12.05 7.87
C ASN A 158 3.81 13.38 8.08
N PRO A 159 3.83 14.02 9.26
CA PRO A 159 4.55 15.28 9.44
C PRO A 159 6.06 15.17 9.14
N THR A 160 6.68 14.10 9.65
CA THR A 160 8.12 13.82 9.46
C THR A 160 8.42 13.54 8.00
N PHE A 161 7.64 12.66 7.36
CA PHE A 161 7.81 12.32 5.94
C PHE A 161 7.63 13.55 5.05
N THR A 162 6.53 14.29 5.23
CA THR A 162 6.20 15.51 4.47
C THR A 162 7.30 16.56 4.57
N ARG A 163 7.82 16.80 5.79
CA ARG A 163 8.93 17.74 6.00
C ARG A 163 10.16 17.34 5.19
N HIS A 164 10.60 16.09 5.29
CA HIS A 164 11.83 15.64 4.62
C HIS A 164 11.65 15.47 3.11
N ALA A 165 10.48 15.04 2.63
CA ALA A 165 10.17 14.98 1.22
C ALA A 165 10.20 16.36 0.57
N ARG A 166 9.63 17.38 1.24
CA ARG A 166 9.68 18.78 0.78
C ARG A 166 11.10 19.33 0.76
N LEU A 167 11.89 19.12 1.83
CA LEU A 167 13.28 19.55 1.88
C LEU A 167 14.11 18.91 0.76
N PHE A 168 13.95 17.60 0.54
CA PHE A 168 14.66 16.87 -0.49
C PHE A 168 14.28 17.33 -1.90
N ALA A 169 12.98 17.55 -2.16
CA ALA A 169 12.49 18.12 -3.41
C ALA A 169 13.09 19.51 -3.70
N MET A 170 13.22 20.36 -2.67
CA MET A 170 13.87 21.68 -2.79
C MET A 170 15.39 21.57 -3.06
N LEU A 171 16.08 20.59 -2.46
CA LEU A 171 17.51 20.36 -2.73
C LEU A 171 17.76 19.91 -4.17
N LEU A 172 16.90 19.03 -4.70
CA LEU A 172 16.92 18.65 -6.12
C LEU A 172 16.77 19.90 -7.00
N LEU A 173 15.77 20.74 -6.71
CA LEU A 173 15.49 21.93 -7.49
C LEU A 173 16.64 22.96 -7.44
N LYS A 174 17.21 23.22 -6.26
CA LYS A 174 18.37 24.11 -6.07
C LYS A 174 19.61 23.63 -6.84
N SER A 175 19.73 22.32 -7.01
CA SER A 175 20.83 21.70 -7.75
C SER A 175 20.59 21.65 -9.26
N GLY A 176 19.52 22.31 -9.75
CA GLY A 176 19.16 22.37 -11.17
C GLY A 176 18.37 21.15 -11.66
N HIS A 177 17.93 20.26 -10.77
CA HIS A 177 17.22 19.03 -11.13
C HIS A 177 15.72 19.20 -10.93
N SER A 178 15.00 19.34 -12.05
CA SER A 178 13.54 19.35 -12.08
C SER A 178 13.01 17.94 -12.35
N MET A 179 12.09 17.49 -11.52
CA MET A 179 11.34 16.25 -11.73
C MET A 179 10.26 16.54 -12.77
N THR A 180 10.24 15.72 -13.82
CA THR A 180 9.17 15.83 -14.82
C THR A 180 7.95 15.16 -14.22
N GLY A 181 7.14 15.94 -13.52
CA GLY A 181 5.90 15.45 -12.94
C GLY A 181 5.02 14.91 -14.05
N MET A 182 5.00 13.59 -14.22
CA MET A 182 3.85 13.01 -14.88
C MET A 182 2.68 13.28 -13.96
N VAL A 183 1.68 13.99 -14.48
CA VAL A 183 0.38 13.97 -13.84
C VAL A 183 -0.07 12.53 -13.98
N VAL A 184 0.02 11.75 -12.91
CA VAL A 184 -0.72 10.50 -12.86
C VAL A 184 -2.19 10.89 -12.75
N GLU A 185 -2.78 11.34 -13.87
CA GLU A 185 -4.22 11.60 -14.02
C GLU A 185 -5.00 10.33 -13.62
N MET A 186 -4.37 9.17 -13.85
CA MET A 186 -4.78 7.87 -13.34
C MET A 186 -4.95 7.82 -11.82
N LEU A 187 -4.08 8.48 -11.04
CA LEU A 187 -4.23 8.50 -9.58
C LEU A 187 -5.38 9.38 -9.16
N GLN A 188 -5.85 10.35 -9.94
CA GLN A 188 -7.11 11.02 -9.58
C GLN A 188 -8.28 10.04 -9.71
N GLY A 189 -8.27 9.16 -10.72
CA GLY A 189 -9.24 8.07 -10.84
C GLY A 189 -9.13 7.04 -9.72
N GLU A 190 -7.93 6.52 -9.46
CA GLU A 190 -7.69 5.51 -8.43
C GLU A 190 -7.79 6.07 -7.02
N THR A 191 -7.25 7.25 -6.69
CA THR A 191 -7.50 7.89 -5.40
C THR A 191 -8.95 8.30 -5.24
N SER A 192 -9.67 8.70 -6.30
CA SER A 192 -11.12 8.92 -6.21
C SER A 192 -11.87 7.61 -5.97
N LEU A 193 -11.50 6.50 -6.62
CA LEU A 193 -12.11 5.19 -6.38
C LEU A 193 -11.74 4.63 -5.01
N PHE A 194 -10.50 4.83 -4.56
CA PHE A 194 -9.99 4.41 -3.27
C PHE A 194 -10.57 5.26 -2.14
N GLU A 195 -10.72 6.58 -2.33
CA GLU A 195 -11.44 7.47 -1.42
C GLU A 195 -12.94 7.23 -1.44
N LYS A 196 -13.57 6.98 -2.60
CA LYS A 196 -14.99 6.61 -2.66
C LYS A 196 -15.24 5.28 -1.99
N SER A 197 -14.37 4.29 -2.22
CA SER A 197 -14.43 2.98 -1.56
C SER A 197 -14.19 3.11 -0.05
N ARG A 198 -13.26 3.96 0.39
CA ARG A 198 -13.04 4.26 1.83
C ARG A 198 -14.18 5.05 2.46
N LYS A 199 -14.70 6.06 1.77
CA LYS A 199 -15.79 6.92 2.25
C LYS A 199 -17.13 6.20 2.29
N ALA A 200 -17.30 5.05 1.63
CA ALA A 200 -18.60 4.39 1.59
C ALA A 200 -19.01 3.80 2.95
N CYS A 201 -18.07 3.36 3.80
CA CYS A 201 -18.39 2.80 5.11
C CYS A 201 -17.14 2.66 5.99
N THR A 202 -16.76 3.70 6.74
CA THR A 202 -15.73 3.54 7.77
C THR A 202 -16.30 2.70 8.91
N PRO A 203 -15.57 1.67 9.40
CA PRO A 203 -15.98 0.97 10.61
C PRO A 203 -16.05 1.93 11.80
N LEU A 204 -17.04 1.75 12.68
CA LEU A 204 -17.20 2.57 13.89
C LEU A 204 -16.05 2.38 14.91
N VAL A 205 -15.23 1.34 14.73
CA VAL A 205 -14.06 1.05 15.57
C VAL A 205 -12.79 1.32 14.80
N GLU A 206 -12.00 2.23 15.33
CA GLU A 206 -10.70 2.61 14.78
C GLU A 206 -9.53 1.97 15.54
N ARG A 207 -9.73 1.57 16.81
CA ARG A 207 -8.65 1.08 17.68
C ARG A 207 -8.82 -0.38 18.04
N VAL A 208 -7.70 -1.09 18.09
CA VAL A 208 -7.63 -2.53 18.43
C VAL A 208 -8.13 -2.80 19.85
N GLN A 209 -7.95 -1.86 20.78
CA GLN A 209 -8.40 -2.00 22.18
C GLN A 209 -9.92 -2.06 22.34
N ASP A 210 -10.69 -1.59 21.36
CA ASP A 210 -12.16 -1.57 21.41
C ASP A 210 -12.77 -2.85 20.78
N LEU A 211 -11.92 -3.79 20.37
CA LEU A 211 -12.32 -5.07 19.79
C LEU A 211 -12.70 -6.07 20.89
N THR A 212 -13.74 -6.85 20.62
CA THR A 212 -14.06 -8.05 21.41
C THR A 212 -12.95 -9.09 21.28
N LEU A 213 -12.90 -10.05 22.19
CA LEU A 213 -11.90 -11.12 22.14
C LEU A 213 -11.90 -11.86 20.79
N GLY A 214 -13.08 -12.22 20.26
CA GLY A 214 -13.18 -12.90 18.97
C GLY A 214 -12.64 -12.07 17.79
N GLU A 215 -12.90 -10.76 17.78
CA GLU A 215 -12.36 -9.85 16.77
C GLU A 215 -10.84 -9.70 16.90
N ALA A 216 -10.33 -9.52 18.12
CA ALA A 216 -8.90 -9.38 18.38
C ALA A 216 -8.13 -10.65 17.97
N VAL A 217 -8.65 -11.84 18.25
CA VAL A 217 -8.05 -13.12 17.84
C VAL A 217 -7.93 -13.21 16.32
N ILE A 218 -8.99 -12.86 15.58
CA ILE A 218 -8.98 -12.91 14.11
C ILE A 218 -8.04 -11.88 13.52
N LEU A 219 -8.07 -10.65 14.04
CA LEU A 219 -7.18 -9.58 13.60
C LEU A 219 -5.71 -9.96 13.81
N GLN A 220 -5.36 -10.43 15.02
CA GLN A 220 -3.99 -10.84 15.32
C GLN A 220 -3.53 -12.01 14.44
N GLY A 221 -4.39 -13.00 14.19
CA GLY A 221 -4.11 -14.09 13.26
C GLY A 221 -3.82 -13.57 11.86
N THR A 222 -4.67 -12.66 11.36
CA THR A 222 -4.52 -12.03 10.03
C THR A 222 -3.19 -11.27 9.90
N ARG A 223 -2.85 -10.45 10.91
CA ARG A 223 -1.61 -9.67 10.91
C ARG A 223 -0.36 -10.56 11.00
N ARG A 224 -0.42 -11.64 11.79
CA ARG A 224 0.66 -12.64 11.86
C ARG A 224 0.84 -13.37 10.54
N TRP A 225 -0.27 -13.75 9.89
CA TRP A 225 -0.26 -14.40 8.57
C TRP A 225 0.44 -13.53 7.53
N VAL A 226 0.06 -12.26 7.44
CA VAL A 226 0.72 -11.28 6.54
C VAL A 226 2.20 -11.10 6.91
N GLY A 227 2.51 -11.04 8.21
CA GLY A 227 3.89 -11.00 8.70
C GLY A 227 4.73 -12.20 8.27
N CYS A 228 4.15 -13.40 8.17
CA CYS A 228 4.84 -14.60 7.70
C CYS A 228 5.10 -14.54 6.19
N LEU A 229 4.13 -14.08 5.40
CA LEU A 229 4.34 -13.85 3.96
C LEU A 229 5.46 -12.85 3.69
N HIS A 230 5.55 -11.79 4.50
CA HIS A 230 6.64 -10.82 4.41
C HIS A 230 8.01 -11.41 4.74
N GLN A 231 8.07 -12.49 5.52
CA GLN A 231 9.30 -13.20 5.87
C GLN A 231 9.54 -14.43 4.99
N GLU A 232 8.74 -14.63 3.93
CA GLU A 232 8.78 -15.82 3.07
C GLU A 232 8.64 -17.14 3.83
N LYS A 233 7.88 -17.11 4.93
CA LYS A 233 7.59 -18.28 5.76
C LYS A 233 6.18 -18.79 5.48
N ASP A 234 5.99 -20.10 5.64
CA ASP A 234 4.65 -20.69 5.65
C ASP A 234 3.84 -20.11 6.81
N PRO A 235 2.72 -19.41 6.54
CA PRO A 235 1.92 -18.81 7.59
C PRO A 235 1.06 -19.82 8.36
N PHE A 236 0.83 -21.04 7.83
CA PHE A 236 -0.13 -21.98 8.42
C PHE A 236 0.27 -22.46 9.82
N PRO A 237 1.51 -22.90 10.10
CA PRO A 237 1.92 -23.30 11.45
C PRO A 237 1.79 -22.16 12.48
N VAL A 238 2.01 -20.92 12.06
CA VAL A 238 1.87 -19.74 12.93
C VAL A 238 0.40 -19.48 13.28
N LEU A 239 -0.51 -19.70 12.32
CA LEU A 239 -1.95 -19.63 12.59
C LEU A 239 -2.40 -20.77 13.51
N GLU A 240 -1.93 -22.00 13.31
CA GLU A 240 -2.27 -23.12 14.19
C GLU A 240 -1.85 -22.86 15.63
N ALA A 241 -0.60 -22.41 15.85
CA ALA A 241 -0.12 -22.03 17.17
C ALA A 241 -0.93 -20.87 17.77
N HIS A 242 -1.27 -19.86 16.97
CA HIS A 242 -2.07 -18.70 17.41
C HIS A 242 -3.46 -19.13 17.87
N PHE A 243 -4.21 -19.88 17.06
CA PHE A 243 -5.56 -20.33 17.45
C PHE A 243 -5.54 -21.41 18.52
N GLY A 244 -4.50 -22.26 18.55
CA GLY A 244 -4.28 -23.24 19.62
C GLY A 244 -4.12 -22.61 20.99
N HIS A 245 -3.48 -21.43 21.08
CA HIS A 245 -3.37 -20.67 22.32
C HIS A 245 -4.74 -20.25 22.90
N TYR A 246 -5.75 -20.04 22.04
CA TYR A 246 -7.12 -19.69 22.43
C TYR A 246 -8.04 -20.91 22.53
N GLY A 247 -7.52 -22.14 22.35
CA GLY A 247 -8.31 -23.37 22.38
C GLY A 247 -9.31 -23.49 21.22
N VAL A 248 -9.06 -22.82 20.10
CA VAL A 248 -9.99 -22.78 18.96
C VAL A 248 -9.45 -23.63 17.80
N SER A 249 -9.86 -24.89 17.72
CA SER A 249 -9.49 -25.77 16.61
C SER A 249 -10.22 -25.39 15.31
N GLY A 250 -9.59 -25.65 14.15
CA GLY A 250 -10.22 -25.49 12.83
C GLY A 250 -10.19 -24.07 12.24
N CYS A 251 -10.07 -23.04 13.08
CA CYS A 251 -10.00 -21.65 12.62
C CYS A 251 -8.77 -21.34 11.75
N ALA A 252 -7.62 -21.98 12.03
CA ALA A 252 -6.39 -21.76 11.27
C ALA A 252 -6.56 -22.07 9.77
N ALA A 253 -7.20 -23.20 9.44
CA ALA A 253 -7.44 -23.61 8.06
C ALA A 253 -8.40 -22.65 7.32
N GLY A 254 -9.51 -22.29 7.98
CA GLY A 254 -10.49 -21.35 7.42
C GLY A 254 -9.88 -19.98 7.15
N LEU A 255 -9.18 -19.39 8.14
CA LEU A 255 -8.54 -18.09 7.96
C LEU A 255 -7.43 -18.15 6.89
N ASN A 256 -6.58 -19.18 6.91
CA ASN A 256 -5.52 -19.33 5.91
C ASN A 256 -6.08 -19.38 4.48
N ALA A 257 -7.14 -20.16 4.24
CA ALA A 257 -7.76 -20.27 2.93
C ALA A 257 -8.34 -18.94 2.44
N VAL A 258 -9.02 -18.18 3.32
CA VAL A 258 -9.57 -16.86 2.98
C VAL A 258 -8.44 -15.89 2.62
N LEU A 259 -7.40 -15.80 3.45
CA LEU A 259 -6.29 -14.87 3.23
C LEU A 259 -5.48 -15.23 1.99
N ARG A 260 -5.29 -16.53 1.69
CA ARG A 260 -4.68 -16.96 0.43
C ARG A 260 -5.52 -16.54 -0.78
N ASN A 261 -6.84 -16.75 -0.75
CA ASN A 261 -7.71 -16.32 -1.84
C ASN A 261 -7.65 -14.80 -2.05
N ILE A 262 -7.62 -14.02 -0.96
CA ILE A 262 -7.43 -12.57 -1.01
C ILE A 262 -6.07 -12.24 -1.65
N ALA A 263 -4.98 -12.83 -1.16
CA ALA A 263 -3.64 -12.54 -1.68
C ALA A 263 -3.48 -12.87 -3.18
N TYR A 264 -4.15 -13.91 -3.68
CA TYR A 264 -4.04 -14.30 -5.09
C TYR A 264 -5.01 -13.56 -6.02
N ALA A 265 -6.20 -13.22 -5.54
CA ALA A 265 -7.29 -12.78 -6.41
C ALA A 265 -7.78 -11.35 -6.12
N ALA A 266 -7.18 -10.63 -5.18
CA ALA A 266 -7.62 -9.27 -4.91
C ALA A 266 -7.43 -8.36 -6.13
N SER A 267 -8.50 -7.67 -6.54
CA SER A 267 -8.51 -6.69 -7.63
C SER A 267 -7.85 -5.36 -7.25
N ARG A 268 -7.50 -5.19 -5.97
CA ARG A 268 -6.73 -4.08 -5.44
C ARG A 268 -5.89 -4.54 -4.26
N MET A 269 -4.93 -3.71 -3.88
CA MET A 269 -4.18 -3.92 -2.65
C MET A 269 -5.10 -3.89 -1.42
N VAL A 270 -4.90 -4.84 -0.52
CA VAL A 270 -5.62 -4.96 0.76
C VAL A 270 -4.71 -4.46 1.88
N ASP A 271 -5.16 -3.45 2.61
CA ASP A 271 -4.43 -2.80 3.70
C ASP A 271 -4.53 -3.66 4.97
N VAL A 272 -3.51 -4.47 5.24
CA VAL A 272 -3.38 -5.20 6.52
C VAL A 272 -2.22 -4.62 7.31
N ARG A 273 -2.50 -4.19 8.54
CA ARG A 273 -1.52 -3.49 9.38
C ARG A 273 -0.59 -4.49 10.07
N GLY A 274 0.55 -3.98 10.54
CA GLY A 274 1.50 -4.80 11.30
C GLY A 274 0.95 -5.24 12.66
N PRO A 275 1.45 -6.33 13.27
CA PRO A 275 0.98 -6.82 14.57
C PRO A 275 0.99 -5.78 15.70
N ALA A 276 1.93 -4.82 15.66
CA ALA A 276 2.07 -3.76 16.66
C ALA A 276 1.20 -2.52 16.42
N CYS A 277 0.46 -2.45 15.30
CA CYS A 277 -0.32 -1.26 14.99
C CYS A 277 -1.53 -1.13 15.92
N PRO A 278 -1.71 0.00 16.63
CA PRO A 278 -2.84 0.17 17.57
C PRO A 278 -4.18 0.40 16.86
N ASN A 279 -4.13 0.78 15.58
CA ASN A 279 -5.31 1.15 14.79
C ASN A 279 -5.69 0.02 13.83
N LEU A 280 -6.98 -0.06 13.52
CA LEU A 280 -7.58 -0.98 12.54
C LEU A 280 -7.61 -0.31 11.16
N SER A 281 -7.21 -1.02 10.11
CA SER A 281 -7.47 -0.53 8.75
C SER A 281 -8.93 -0.72 8.36
N PRO A 282 -9.44 0.03 7.36
CA PRO A 282 -10.76 -0.23 6.79
C PRO A 282 -10.92 -1.67 6.28
N ASP A 283 -9.86 -2.23 5.68
CA ASP A 283 -9.90 -3.57 5.12
C ASP A 283 -9.92 -4.67 6.20
N GLU A 284 -9.15 -4.48 7.28
CA GLU A 284 -9.21 -5.37 8.45
C GLU A 284 -10.61 -5.39 9.06
N ALA A 285 -11.26 -4.22 9.13
CA ALA A 285 -12.62 -4.12 9.66
C ALA A 285 -13.67 -4.75 8.74
N ASP A 286 -13.52 -4.61 7.43
CA ASP A 286 -14.35 -5.29 6.43
C ASP A 286 -14.24 -6.81 6.58
N LEU A 287 -13.05 -7.33 6.91
CA LEU A 287 -12.83 -8.76 7.11
C LEU A 287 -13.54 -9.25 8.36
N LEU A 288 -13.39 -8.52 9.47
CA LEU A 288 -14.11 -8.79 10.72
C LEU A 288 -15.63 -8.74 10.51
N HIS A 289 -16.11 -7.78 9.73
CA HIS A 289 -17.53 -7.65 9.39
C HIS A 289 -18.03 -8.84 8.56
N ALA A 290 -17.23 -9.30 7.58
CA ALA A 290 -17.57 -10.48 6.79
C ALA A 290 -17.69 -11.73 7.67
N VAL A 291 -16.73 -11.97 8.58
CA VAL A 291 -16.79 -13.09 9.54
C VAL A 291 -18.03 -12.98 10.43
N ALA A 292 -18.32 -11.79 10.95
CA ALA A 292 -19.49 -11.53 11.78
C ALA A 292 -20.83 -11.78 11.04
N GLY A 293 -20.90 -11.49 9.73
CA GLY A 293 -22.06 -11.80 8.89
C GLY A 293 -22.26 -13.31 8.71
N PHE A 294 -21.19 -14.05 8.37
CA PHE A 294 -21.25 -15.50 8.24
C PHE A 294 -21.62 -16.21 9.56
N GLN A 295 -21.20 -15.71 10.73
CA GLN A 295 -21.62 -16.26 12.03
C GLN A 295 -23.13 -16.17 12.27
N ARG A 296 -23.82 -15.22 11.63
CA ARG A 296 -25.26 -14.98 11.75
C ARG A 296 -26.07 -15.63 10.63
N SER A 297 -25.42 -16.39 9.74
CA SER A 297 -26.02 -16.87 8.49
C SER A 297 -26.53 -15.72 7.59
N ASP A 298 -26.04 -14.50 7.80
CA ASP A 298 -26.34 -13.36 6.94
C ASP A 298 -25.19 -13.14 5.97
N SER A 299 -25.32 -13.77 4.80
CA SER A 299 -24.27 -13.79 3.80
C SER A 299 -24.19 -12.49 2.99
N ALA A 300 -25.25 -11.68 2.92
CA ALA A 300 -25.29 -10.51 2.03
C ALA A 300 -24.28 -9.42 2.43
N PRO A 301 -24.21 -8.96 3.70
CA PRO A 301 -23.20 -8.00 4.14
C PRO A 301 -21.77 -8.53 3.99
N ALA A 302 -21.58 -9.84 4.17
CA ALA A 302 -20.28 -10.47 4.03
C ALA A 302 -19.81 -10.53 2.58
N HIS A 303 -20.71 -10.86 1.64
CA HIS A 303 -20.40 -10.82 0.21
C HIS A 303 -20.12 -9.39 -0.25
N HIS A 304 -20.87 -8.41 0.25
CA HIS A 304 -20.61 -7.00 -0.04
C HIS A 304 -19.22 -6.57 0.45
N ALA A 305 -18.83 -6.93 1.67
CA ALA A 305 -17.49 -6.65 2.19
C ALA A 305 -16.39 -7.30 1.34
N LEU A 306 -16.56 -8.57 0.95
CA LEU A 306 -15.60 -9.25 0.08
C LEU A 306 -15.53 -8.68 -1.33
N ALA A 307 -16.64 -8.17 -1.88
CA ALA A 307 -16.68 -7.57 -3.22
C ALA A 307 -15.82 -6.31 -3.35
N ASN A 308 -15.44 -5.69 -2.22
CA ASN A 308 -14.49 -4.58 -2.21
C ASN A 308 -13.06 -5.00 -2.59
N TRP A 309 -12.73 -6.29 -2.50
CA TRP A 309 -11.41 -6.82 -2.81
C TRP A 309 -11.43 -7.86 -3.91
N LEU A 310 -12.45 -8.70 -3.96
CA LEU A 310 -12.42 -9.95 -4.71
C LEU A 310 -13.35 -9.90 -5.93
N PRO A 311 -12.94 -10.45 -7.08
CA PRO A 311 -13.85 -10.70 -8.18
C PRO A 311 -14.89 -11.77 -7.78
N PRO A 312 -16.07 -11.80 -8.42
CA PRO A 312 -17.17 -12.70 -8.01
C PRO A 312 -16.80 -14.19 -7.90
N ALA A 313 -15.86 -14.67 -8.72
CA ALA A 313 -15.38 -16.05 -8.64
C ALA A 313 -14.61 -16.34 -7.34
N ALA A 314 -13.71 -15.43 -6.95
CA ALA A 314 -12.94 -15.56 -5.71
C ALA A 314 -13.81 -15.38 -4.46
N ILE A 315 -14.86 -14.56 -4.52
CA ILE A 315 -15.85 -14.45 -3.43
C ILE A 315 -16.47 -15.82 -3.14
N ARG A 316 -16.91 -16.55 -4.17
CA ARG A 316 -17.52 -17.89 -4.00
C ARG A 316 -16.55 -18.89 -3.37
N LEU A 317 -15.28 -18.85 -3.77
CA LEU A 317 -14.23 -19.71 -3.19
C LEU A 317 -13.97 -19.35 -1.72
N SER A 318 -13.95 -18.05 -1.39
CA SER A 318 -13.72 -17.58 -0.02
C SER A 318 -14.93 -17.76 0.91
N ALA A 319 -16.16 -17.78 0.38
CA ALA A 319 -17.38 -17.90 1.17
C ALA A 319 -17.43 -19.22 1.97
N GLY A 320 -17.04 -20.35 1.36
CA GLY A 320 -17.00 -21.63 2.05
C GLY A 320 -15.98 -21.65 3.21
N ALA A 321 -14.78 -21.10 2.97
CA ALA A 321 -13.74 -20.99 3.99
C ALA A 321 -14.15 -20.03 5.13
N LEU A 322 -14.78 -18.89 4.80
CA LEU A 322 -15.32 -17.96 5.80
C LEU A 322 -16.45 -18.60 6.63
N SER A 323 -17.34 -19.36 6.00
CA SER A 323 -18.41 -20.07 6.71
C SER A 323 -17.84 -21.10 7.69
N SER A 324 -16.84 -21.88 7.28
CA SER A 324 -16.14 -22.82 8.17
C SER A 324 -15.40 -22.13 9.32
N LEU A 325 -14.76 -20.99 9.03
CA LEU A 325 -14.10 -20.16 10.05
C LEU A 325 -15.12 -19.62 11.05
N ALA A 326 -16.21 -19.03 10.56
CA ALA A 326 -17.28 -18.47 11.37
C ALA A 326 -17.89 -19.53 12.30
N GLU A 327 -18.14 -20.73 11.78
CA GLU A 327 -18.68 -21.85 12.56
C GLU A 327 -17.72 -22.34 13.64
N SER A 328 -16.43 -22.44 13.32
CA SER A 328 -15.39 -22.84 14.28
C SER A 328 -15.28 -21.83 15.43
N LEU A 329 -15.32 -20.53 15.11
CA LEU A 329 -15.36 -19.46 16.12
C LEU A 329 -16.64 -19.52 16.98
N ARG A 330 -17.79 -19.75 16.34
CA ARG A 330 -19.09 -19.84 17.03
C ARG A 330 -19.11 -21.01 18.01
N THR A 331 -18.58 -22.16 17.61
CA THR A 331 -18.45 -23.37 18.45
C THR A 331 -17.54 -23.11 19.65
N ALA A 332 -16.48 -22.31 19.48
CA ALA A 332 -15.59 -21.89 20.56
C ALA A 332 -16.15 -20.74 21.43
N GLY A 333 -17.39 -20.30 21.22
CA GLY A 333 -18.00 -19.19 21.96
C GLY A 333 -17.45 -17.80 21.61
N LEU A 334 -16.64 -17.68 20.56
CA LEU A 334 -16.08 -16.42 20.08
C LEU A 334 -17.04 -15.76 19.08
N ILE A 335 -18.04 -15.04 19.60
CA ILE A 335 -19.04 -14.34 18.78
C ILE A 335 -18.56 -12.92 18.44
N LEU A 336 -18.47 -12.60 17.15
CA LEU A 336 -18.12 -11.27 16.67
C LEU A 336 -19.38 -10.38 16.61
N PRO A 337 -19.35 -9.15 17.15
CA PRO A 337 -20.45 -8.22 17.02
C PRO A 337 -20.60 -7.73 15.58
N LEU A 338 -21.84 -7.66 15.07
CA LEU A 338 -22.09 -6.99 13.80
C LEU A 338 -22.08 -5.48 14.04
N ARG A 339 -20.94 -4.85 13.78
CA ARG A 339 -20.80 -3.41 13.98
C ARG A 339 -21.55 -2.66 12.88
N LYS A 340 -22.33 -1.67 13.29
CA LYS A 340 -22.90 -0.69 12.35
C LYS A 340 -21.74 0.01 11.67
N ARG A 341 -21.78 0.08 10.35
CA ARG A 341 -20.91 0.97 9.59
C ARG A 341 -21.52 2.36 9.68
N SER A 342 -20.70 3.37 9.89
CA SER A 342 -21.19 4.73 9.67
C SER A 342 -21.64 4.78 8.22
N PRO A 343 -22.89 5.20 7.90
CA PRO A 343 -23.29 5.48 6.53
C PRO A 343 -22.28 6.52 6.07
N GLY A 344 -21.31 6.07 5.30
CA GLY A 344 -20.14 6.85 5.04
C GLY A 344 -20.63 8.06 4.27
N SER A 345 -20.40 9.26 4.82
CA SER A 345 -21.08 10.51 4.47
C SER A 345 -21.47 10.47 2.99
N GLU A 346 -22.72 10.11 2.74
CA GLU A 346 -23.20 9.89 1.40
C GLU A 346 -23.20 11.30 0.79
N VAL A 347 -22.07 11.68 0.18
CA VAL A 347 -21.97 12.89 -0.60
C VAL A 347 -22.98 12.65 -1.69
N MET A 348 -24.16 13.24 -1.50
CA MET A 348 -25.32 13.15 -2.37
C MET A 348 -24.83 13.20 -3.81
N SER A 349 -24.74 12.03 -4.43
CA SER A 349 -24.61 11.90 -5.87
C SER A 349 -25.97 12.21 -6.45
N HIS A 350 -26.40 13.47 -6.31
CA HIS A 350 -27.42 14.00 -7.18
C HIS A 350 -26.89 13.88 -8.61
N HIS A 351 -27.61 13.09 -9.40
CA HIS A 351 -27.46 12.87 -10.85
C HIS A 351 -26.70 11.61 -11.25
N THR A 352 -27.38 10.48 -11.11
CA THR A 352 -27.67 9.70 -12.32
C THR A 352 -29.17 9.86 -12.61
N ARG A 353 -29.52 10.95 -13.32
CA ARG A 353 -30.79 10.98 -14.03
C ARG A 353 -30.71 9.84 -15.04
N SER A 354 -31.68 8.93 -14.95
CA SER A 354 -32.06 8.03 -16.03
C SER A 354 -32.11 8.83 -17.33
N TRP A 355 -31.16 8.58 -18.23
CA TRP A 355 -31.33 8.92 -19.64
C TRP A 355 -32.29 7.87 -20.21
N HIS A 356 -33.59 8.19 -20.22
CA HIS A 356 -34.52 7.53 -21.12
C HIS A 356 -34.14 7.95 -22.54
N PHE A 357 -33.58 7.01 -23.29
CA PHE A 357 -33.48 7.14 -24.74
C PHE A 357 -34.85 6.77 -25.32
N GLU A 358 -35.69 7.77 -25.57
CA GLU A 358 -36.82 7.62 -26.49
C GLU A 358 -36.27 7.29 -27.87
N ARG A 359 -36.54 6.08 -28.36
CA ARG A 359 -36.42 5.77 -29.78
C ARG A 359 -37.57 6.47 -30.49
N SER A 360 -37.26 7.55 -31.23
CA SER A 360 -38.12 8.00 -32.32
C SER A 360 -37.95 7.02 -33.48
N ASP A 361 -39.00 6.25 -33.78
CA ASP A 361 -39.06 5.45 -34.98
C ASP A 361 -39.18 6.36 -36.20
N ALA A 362 -38.14 6.32 -37.04
CA ALA A 362 -38.12 6.91 -38.37
C ALA A 362 -38.91 6.02 -39.34
N THR A 363 -40.23 5.97 -39.21
CA THR A 363 -41.11 5.48 -40.28
C THR A 363 -42.30 6.42 -40.44
N GLY A 364 -42.05 7.53 -41.14
CA GLY A 364 -43.09 8.25 -41.84
C GLY A 364 -43.72 7.33 -42.89
N ARG A 365 -44.86 6.71 -42.54
CA ARG A 365 -45.83 6.17 -43.50
C ARG A 365 -47.23 6.47 -43.00
N THR A 366 -47.82 7.52 -43.56
CA THR A 366 -49.26 7.65 -43.69
C THR A 366 -49.75 6.62 -44.71
N LEU A 367 -50.63 5.74 -44.27
CA LEU A 367 -51.59 5.05 -45.14
C LEU A 367 -52.98 5.51 -44.68
N HIS A 368 -53.83 5.73 -45.69
CA HIS A 368 -55.10 6.47 -45.71
C HIS A 368 -56.01 6.42 -44.48
#